data_AF-A0A1D7XJC7-F1
#
_entry.id   AF-A0A1D7XJC7-F1
#
_cell.length_a   1.000
_cell.length_b   1.000
_cell.length_c   1.000
_cell.angle_alpha   90.00
_cell.angle_beta   90.00
_cell.angle_gamma   90.00
#
_symmetry.space_group_name_H-M   'P 1'
#
loop_
_entity.id
_entity.type
_entity.pdbx_description
1 polymer ?
#
loop_
_entity_poly.entity_id
_entity_poly.type
_entity_poly.pdbx_seq_one_letter_code
_entity_poly.pdbx_strand_id
1 'polypeptide(L)'
;MKKKNNKYTMTSIGICGVMFGRIFNRILSIYFGNNSSNVVFGVATAVVLCAILISIVMGYYKGAIQLIIISLPMIIGGIGLYRDNMDMVGFSLLIALIMYPILIKVMKKLNRNE
;
A
#
# COMPACT_ATOMS: atom_id res chain seq x y z
N MET A 1 2.27 33.15 5.33
CA MET A 1 2.88 31.91 4.78
C MET A 1 1.87 31.20 3.87
N LYS A 2 2.13 31.12 2.57
CA LYS A 2 1.22 30.57 1.55
C LYS A 2 1.18 29.03 1.60
N LYS A 3 0.04 28.43 1.97
CA LYS A 3 -0.30 27.01 1.71
C LYS A 3 -0.35 26.80 0.19
N LYS A 4 0.71 26.29 -0.44
CA LYS A 4 0.74 26.01 -1.89
C LYS A 4 1.27 24.60 -2.16
N ASN A 5 0.49 23.84 -2.93
CA ASN A 5 0.89 22.68 -3.74
C ASN A 5 1.19 21.30 -3.11
N ASN A 6 0.57 20.90 -1.99
CA ASN A 6 0.79 19.53 -1.46
C ASN A 6 0.09 18.39 -2.26
N LYS A 7 -0.88 18.73 -3.14
CA LYS A 7 -1.68 17.73 -3.87
C LYS A 7 -0.89 17.07 -5.01
N TYR A 8 -0.12 17.85 -5.77
CA TYR A 8 0.64 17.36 -6.92
C TYR A 8 1.84 16.49 -6.49
N THR A 9 2.43 16.77 -5.32
CA THR A 9 3.53 15.98 -4.74
C THR A 9 3.09 14.58 -4.35
N MET A 10 1.92 14.41 -3.72
CA MET A 10 1.42 13.06 -3.36
C MET A 10 1.08 12.21 -4.58
N THR A 11 0.43 12.80 -5.59
CA THR A 11 0.08 12.07 -6.81
C THR A 11 1.32 11.67 -7.62
N SER A 12 2.33 12.54 -7.69
CA SER A 12 3.60 12.22 -8.37
C SER A 12 4.41 11.15 -7.65
N ILE A 13 4.44 11.14 -6.31
CA ILE A 13 5.06 10.06 -5.53
C ILE A 13 4.37 8.72 -5.81
N GLY A 14 3.03 8.71 -5.86
CA GLY A 14 2.27 7.49 -6.21
C GLY A 14 2.56 6.97 -7.62
N ILE A 15 2.59 7.86 -8.62
CA ILE A 15 2.91 7.50 -10.01
C ILE A 15 4.36 6.99 -10.12
N CYS A 16 5.31 7.65 -9.46
CA CYS A 16 6.70 7.20 -9.41
C CYS A 16 6.79 5.81 -8.77
N GLY A 17 6.12 5.58 -7.64
CA GLY A 17 6.08 4.28 -6.98
C GLY A 17 5.55 3.17 -7.89
N VAL A 18 4.48 3.41 -8.64
CA VAL A 18 3.93 2.44 -9.60
C VAL A 18 4.90 2.19 -10.76
N MET A 19 5.54 3.22 -11.29
CA MET A 19 6.55 3.06 -12.35
C MET A 19 7.76 2.26 -11.86
N PHE A 20 8.30 2.61 -10.70
CA PHE A 20 9.40 1.86 -10.09
C PHE A 20 9.02 0.42 -9.80
N GLY A 21 7.82 0.17 -9.27
CA GLY A 21 7.32 -1.19 -9.03
C GLY A 21 7.22 -2.02 -10.32
N ARG A 22 6.76 -1.42 -11.42
CA ARG A 22 6.71 -2.10 -12.74
C ARG A 22 8.10 -2.40 -13.29
N ILE A 23 9.04 -1.46 -13.16
CA ILE A 23 10.43 -1.64 -13.61
C ILE A 23 11.09 -2.74 -12.77
N PHE A 24 10.93 -2.71 -11.44
CA PHE A 24 11.44 -3.74 -10.54
C PHE A 24 10.86 -5.12 -10.86
N ASN A 25 9.55 -5.21 -11.10
CA ASN A 25 8.92 -6.48 -11.47
C ASN A 25 9.46 -7.01 -12.81
N ARG A 26 9.69 -6.14 -13.80
CA ARG A 26 10.27 -6.54 -15.08
C ARG A 26 11.70 -7.03 -14.93
N ILE A 27 12.52 -6.36 -14.12
CA ILE A 27 13.88 -6.81 -13.82
C ILE A 27 13.84 -8.16 -13.09
N LEU A 28 13.04 -8.28 -12.03
CA LEU A 28 12.90 -9.52 -11.27
C LEU A 28 12.32 -10.66 -12.10
N SER A 29 11.46 -10.40 -13.08
CA SER A 29 10.92 -11.39 -14.02
C SER A 29 12.01 -12.00 -14.91
N ILE A 30 13.02 -11.22 -15.28
CA ILE A 30 14.19 -11.72 -16.04
C ILE A 30 15.05 -12.65 -15.17
N TYR A 31 15.18 -12.39 -13.86
CA TYR A 31 16.04 -13.18 -12.96
C TYR A 31 15.33 -14.36 -12.28
N PHE A 32 14.06 -14.22 -11.91
CA PHE A 32 13.30 -15.19 -11.11
C PHE A 32 12.13 -15.86 -11.87
N GLY A 33 11.94 -15.52 -13.16
CA GLY A 33 10.89 -16.10 -14.00
C GLY A 33 9.48 -15.89 -13.43
N ASN A 34 8.69 -16.97 -13.39
CA ASN A 34 7.29 -16.95 -12.94
C ASN A 34 7.10 -16.57 -11.46
N ASN A 35 8.16 -16.68 -10.64
CA ASN A 35 8.10 -16.37 -9.21
C ASN A 35 8.37 -14.89 -8.89
N SER A 36 8.67 -14.07 -9.90
CA SER A 36 8.98 -12.64 -9.74
C SER A 36 7.89 -11.85 -9.02
N SER A 37 6.62 -12.11 -9.34
CA SER A 37 5.47 -11.47 -8.67
C SER A 37 5.45 -11.74 -7.16
N ASN A 38 5.79 -12.97 -6.74
CA ASN A 38 5.83 -13.35 -5.33
C ASN A 38 7.00 -12.67 -4.61
N VAL A 39 8.15 -12.51 -5.28
CA VAL A 39 9.31 -11.79 -4.73
C VAL A 39 9.01 -10.30 -4.56
N VAL A 40 8.41 -9.65 -5.58
CA VAL A 40 7.99 -8.24 -5.50
C VAL A 40 7.00 -8.04 -4.36
N PHE A 41 6.03 -8.94 -4.22
CA PHE A 41 5.06 -8.90 -3.12
C PHE A 41 5.72 -9.04 -1.75
N GLY A 42 6.68 -9.97 -1.60
CA GLY A 42 7.43 -10.16 -0.37
C GLY A 42 8.21 -8.90 0.04
N VAL A 43 8.93 -8.28 -0.90
CA VAL A 43 9.66 -7.04 -0.67
C VAL A 43 8.71 -5.90 -0.28
N ALA A 44 7.61 -5.74 -1.01
CA ALA A 44 6.61 -4.72 -0.71
C ALA A 44 6.03 -4.89 0.70
N THR A 45 5.72 -6.13 1.10
CA THR A 45 5.16 -6.44 2.42
C THR A 45 6.18 -6.14 3.53
N ALA A 46 7.44 -6.50 3.34
CA ALA A 46 8.51 -6.19 4.29
C ALA A 46 8.68 -4.68 4.52
N VAL A 47 8.64 -3.88 3.44
CA VAL A 47 8.72 -2.41 3.52
C VAL A 47 7.55 -1.83 4.30
N VAL A 48 6.33 -2.31 4.04
CA VAL A 48 5.10 -1.85 4.75
C VAL A 48 5.17 -2.19 6.24
N LEU A 49 5.59 -3.41 6.59
CA LEU A 49 5.76 -3.81 7.99
C LEU A 49 6.82 -2.96 8.71
N CYS A 50 7.95 -2.68 8.07
CA CYS A 50 8.95 -1.77 8.62
C CYS A 50 8.39 -0.37 8.85
N ALA A 51 7.61 0.17 7.90
CA ALA A 51 6.98 1.48 8.05
C ALA A 51 5.97 1.54 9.20
N ILE A 52 5.21 0.46 9.42
CA ILE A 52 4.30 0.33 10.58
C ILE A 52 5.09 0.33 11.88
N LEU A 53 6.15 -0.49 11.99
CA LEU A 53 6.99 -0.58 13.18
C LEU A 53 7.64 0.77 13.52
N ILE A 54 8.22 1.45 12.53
CA ILE A 54 8.80 2.78 12.72
C ILE A 54 7.73 3.78 13.19
N SER A 55 6.54 3.75 12.60
CA SER A 55 5.43 4.64 12.99
C SER A 55 4.99 4.43 14.44
N ILE A 56 5.03 3.19 14.93
CA ILE A 56 4.73 2.85 16.34
C ILE A 56 5.83 3.37 17.26
N VAL A 57 7.10 3.11 16.93
CA VAL A 57 8.26 3.55 17.73
C VAL A 57 8.32 5.08 17.84
N MET A 58 7.96 5.81 16.79
CA MET A 58 7.92 7.27 16.79
C MET A 58 6.66 7.86 17.46
N GLY A 59 5.75 7.02 17.98
CA GLY A 59 4.52 7.47 18.65
C GLY A 59 3.43 7.99 17.69
N TYR A 60 3.57 7.79 16.38
CA TYR A 60 2.58 8.18 15.37
C TYR A 60 1.47 7.14 15.22
N TYR A 61 0.76 6.85 16.31
CA TYR A 61 -0.24 5.77 16.38
C TYR A 61 -1.37 5.91 15.34
N LYS A 62 -1.82 7.14 15.06
CA LYS A 62 -2.83 7.40 14.01
C LYS A 62 -2.34 6.98 12.62
N GLY A 63 -1.07 7.23 12.32
CA GLY A 63 -0.45 6.84 11.05
C GLY A 63 -0.24 5.33 10.96
N ALA A 64 0.22 4.70 12.05
CA ALA A 64 0.37 3.26 12.13
C ALA A 64 -0.95 2.51 11.89
N ILE A 65 -2.04 2.96 12.51
CA ILE A 65 -3.38 2.36 12.32
C ILE A 65 -3.82 2.47 10.84
N GLN A 66 -3.58 3.61 10.19
CA GLN A 66 -3.89 3.75 8.75
C GLN A 66 -3.10 2.76 7.90
N LEU A 67 -1.80 2.62 8.15
CA LEU A 67 -0.94 1.71 7.40
C LEU A 67 -1.37 0.24 7.60
N ILE A 68 -1.74 -0.14 8.82
CA ILE A 68 -2.29 -1.47 9.11
C ILE A 68 -3.57 -1.71 8.29
N ILE A 69 -4.51 -0.76 8.34
CA ILE A 69 -5.78 -0.88 7.61
C ILE A 69 -5.54 -0.98 6.09
N ILE A 70 -4.65 -0.16 5.52
CA ILE A 70 -4.33 -0.20 4.08
C ILE A 70 -3.57 -1.48 3.68
N SER A 71 -2.81 -2.09 4.60
CA SER A 71 -2.08 -3.32 4.33
C SER A 71 -2.95 -4.57 4.22
N LEU A 72 -4.16 -4.57 4.81
CA LEU A 72 -5.08 -5.72 4.78
C LEU A 72 -5.45 -6.19 3.37
N PRO A 73 -5.96 -5.32 2.47
CA PRO A 73 -6.19 -5.69 1.07
C PRO A 73 -4.92 -6.19 0.38
N MET A 74 -3.77 -5.58 0.68
CA MET A 74 -2.49 -5.97 0.10
C MET A 74 -2.12 -7.41 0.50
N ILE A 75 -2.29 -7.79 1.78
CA ILE A 75 -2.04 -9.15 2.26
C ILE A 75 -2.97 -10.17 1.58
N ILE A 76 -4.27 -9.86 1.49
CA ILE A 76 -5.26 -10.75 0.85
C ILE A 76 -4.91 -10.93 -0.64
N GLY A 77 -4.57 -9.83 -1.33
CA GLY A 77 -4.19 -9.85 -2.74
C GLY A 77 -2.89 -10.63 -2.98
N GLY A 78 -1.90 -10.49 -2.10
CA GLY A 78 -0.67 -11.27 -2.18
C GLY A 78 -0.85 -12.75 -1.94
N ILE A 79 -1.71 -13.14 -0.99
CA ILE A 79 -2.07 -14.55 -0.79
C ILE A 79 -2.79 -15.09 -2.03
N GLY A 80 -3.66 -14.28 -2.65
CA GLY A 80 -4.31 -14.62 -3.91
C GLY A 80 -3.30 -14.86 -5.04
N LEU A 81 -2.32 -13.97 -5.21
CA LEU A 81 -1.24 -14.14 -6.18
C LEU A 81 -0.38 -15.38 -5.90
N TYR A 82 -0.05 -15.64 -4.63
CA TYR A 82 0.74 -16.82 -4.26
C TYR A 82 0.01 -18.14 -4.56
N ARG A 83 -1.33 -18.14 -4.50
CA ARG A 83 -2.17 -19.31 -4.79
C ARG A 83 -2.66 -19.37 -6.23
N ASP A 84 -2.21 -18.47 -7.10
CA ASP A 84 -2.76 -18.28 -8.46
C ASP A 84 -4.30 -18.15 -8.48
N ASN A 85 -4.88 -17.68 -7.37
CA ASN A 85 -6.33 -17.54 -7.20
C ASN A 85 -6.75 -16.10 -7.52
N MET A 86 -7.09 -15.87 -8.79
CA MET A 86 -7.49 -14.56 -9.29
C MET A 86 -8.77 -14.02 -8.63
N ASP A 87 -9.64 -14.87 -8.11
CA ASP A 87 -10.84 -14.43 -7.39
C ASP A 87 -10.46 -13.73 -6.07
N MET A 88 -9.45 -14.25 -5.35
CA MET A 88 -8.92 -13.60 -4.15
C MET A 88 -8.23 -12.27 -4.47
N VAL A 89 -7.52 -12.21 -5.60
CA VAL A 89 -6.89 -10.96 -6.07
C VAL A 89 -7.97 -9.92 -6.41
N GLY A 90 -9.01 -10.31 -7.15
CA GLY A 90 -10.15 -9.45 -7.47
C GLY A 90 -10.89 -8.97 -6.22
N PHE A 91 -11.14 -9.86 -5.26
CA PHE A 91 -11.75 -9.53 -3.98
C PHE A 91 -10.91 -8.53 -3.18
N SER A 92 -9.59 -8.69 -3.17
CA SER A 92 -8.68 -7.76 -2.51
C SER A 92 -8.73 -6.35 -3.10
N LEU A 93 -8.83 -6.23 -4.43
CA LEU A 93 -9.00 -4.95 -5.11
C LEU A 93 -10.33 -4.29 -4.76
N LEU A 94 -11.40 -5.08 -4.70
CA LEU A 94 -12.74 -4.62 -4.35
C LEU A 94 -12.77 -4.08 -2.91
N ILE A 95 -12.16 -4.80 -1.96
CA ILE A 95 -11.97 -4.35 -0.59
C ILE A 95 -11.16 -3.04 -0.56
N ALA A 96 -10.04 -2.95 -1.27
CA ALA A 96 -9.21 -1.74 -1.29
C ALA A 96 -10.02 -0.51 -1.78
N LEU A 97 -10.86 -0.72 -2.81
CA LEU A 97 -11.70 0.32 -3.41
C LEU A 97 -12.79 0.81 -2.45
N ILE A 98 -13.38 -0.08 -1.64
CA ILE A 98 -14.36 0.26 -0.61
C ILE A 98 -13.70 0.88 0.63
N MET A 99 -12.55 0.35 1.04
CA MET A 99 -11.87 0.80 2.25
C MET A 99 -11.31 2.21 2.12
N TYR A 100 -10.77 2.57 0.95
CA TYR A 100 -10.18 3.88 0.71
C TYR A 100 -11.11 5.08 1.02
N PRO A 101 -12.36 5.17 0.51
CA PRO A 101 -13.26 6.26 0.82
C PRO A 101 -13.72 6.27 2.29
N ILE A 102 -13.85 5.10 2.92
CA ILE A 102 -14.17 4.99 4.35
C ILE A 102 -13.04 5.59 5.18
N LEU A 103 -11.79 5.19 4.90
CA LEU A 103 -10.59 5.70 5.55
C LEU A 103 -10.50 7.22 5.48
N ILE A 104 -10.72 7.80 4.29
CA ILE A 104 -10.71 9.26 4.12
C ILE A 104 -11.79 9.93 4.98
N LYS A 105 -13.01 9.38 5.03
CA LYS A 105 -14.10 9.94 5.84
C LYS A 105 -13.80 9.86 7.34
N VAL A 106 -13.35 8.70 7.82
CA VAL A 106 -13.01 8.48 9.24
C VAL A 106 -11.85 9.40 9.65
N MET A 107 -10.81 9.49 8.83
CA MET A 107 -9.65 10.35 9.09
C MET A 107 -9.99 11.83 9.16
N LYS A 108 -10.84 12.32 8.24
CA LYS A 108 -11.31 13.71 8.28
C LYS A 108 -12.11 14.01 9.55
N LYS A 109 -12.88 13.03 10.05
CA LYS A 109 -13.63 13.16 11.30
C LYS A 109 -12.71 13.15 12.52
N LEU A 110 -11.69 12.28 12.52
CA LEU A 110 -10.73 12.15 13.62
C LEU A 110 -9.86 13.41 13.80
N ASN A 111 -9.49 14.09 12.72
CA ASN A 111 -8.72 15.35 12.77
C ASN A 111 -9.57 16.59 13.07
N ARG A 112 -10.90 16.47 13.12
CA ARG A 112 -11.82 17.58 13.43
C ARG A 112 -12.20 17.64 14.91
N ASN A 113 -11.96 16.55 15.63
CA ASN A 113 -12.30 16.37 17.04
C ASN A 113 -11.08 16.54 17.97
N GLU A 114 -9.93 16.91 17.40
CA GLU A 114 -8.76 17.50 18.08
C GLU A 114 -8.72 18.99 17.78
#